data_AF-A0A8H7QC67-F1
#
_entry.id   AF-A0A8H7QC67-F1
#
_cell.length_a   1.000
_cell.length_b   1.000
_cell.length_c   1.000
_cell.angle_alpha   90.00
_cell.angle_beta   90.00
_cell.angle_gamma   90.00
#
_symmetry.space_group_name_H-M   'P 1'
#
loop_
_entity.id
_entity.type
_entity.pdbx_description
1 polymer ?
#
loop_
_entity_poly.entity_id
_entity_poly.type
_entity_poly.pdbx_seq_one_letter_code
_entity_poly.pdbx_strand_id
1 'polypeptide(L)'
;MPGEQVHSSEQFEDFRTLLREINSEEPFTDKLKDESAQKASSISKGLNALDGSNSVIDDHPKSFSMVLDFYKEHFAKLKFNYLEQETKDRFLKSLLKDPSLVIEQADNWELDRQNREEKHKLKDGKLETITLQREITTVGKTLHDGAHLAITDLKHKVEKTESVFTEINEMEAELTKMSEEADKHSKLTVEEAKSIIDQQSDDFQNISNEMEKRRDTISELSWKIENLEHEIEQLEAQKYTAEAYAADAVRMANKRDPTVEDLTKWYLSIVAVCNNLYGLQDIQIISKTEILAIFNVRHPAFPDSNKIFHLNVLLDPASGSVENAESIDQEVEVQDIVDIAKRLERQDSLTYLLQSVGARIRS
;
A
#
# COMPACT_ATOMS: atom_id res chain seq x y z
N MET A 1 -24.88 -64.22 -133.96
CA MET A 1 -24.79 -64.39 -132.50
C MET A 1 -24.36 -63.04 -131.94
N PRO A 2 -25.24 -62.35 -131.20
CA PRO A 2 -25.11 -60.96 -130.78
C PRO A 2 -24.53 -60.87 -129.35
N GLY A 3 -23.99 -59.71 -128.98
CA GLY A 3 -23.84 -59.31 -127.57
C GLY A 3 -22.45 -58.86 -127.18
N GLU A 4 -22.12 -57.60 -127.43
CA GLU A 4 -21.09 -56.85 -126.66
C GLU A 4 -21.13 -55.35 -127.04
N GLN A 5 -22.31 -54.74 -126.97
CA GLN A 5 -22.44 -53.27 -126.99
C GLN A 5 -23.34 -52.74 -125.86
N VAL A 6 -23.72 -53.58 -124.90
CA VAL A 6 -24.65 -53.18 -123.83
C VAL A 6 -23.92 -52.75 -122.54
N HIS A 7 -22.68 -53.21 -122.31
CA HIS A 7 -22.04 -53.04 -121.00
C HIS A 7 -21.38 -51.65 -120.75
N SER A 8 -21.05 -50.90 -121.80
CA SER A 8 -20.49 -49.55 -121.64
C SER A 8 -21.57 -48.48 -121.44
N SER A 9 -22.83 -48.76 -121.78
CA SER A 9 -23.94 -47.82 -121.61
C SER A 9 -24.54 -47.92 -120.20
N GLU A 10 -24.50 -49.10 -119.56
CA GLU A 10 -24.95 -49.30 -118.18
C GLU A 10 -24.02 -48.59 -117.17
N GLN A 11 -22.69 -48.68 -117.33
CA GLN A 11 -21.75 -47.99 -116.41
C GLN A 11 -21.80 -46.46 -116.51
N PHE A 12 -22.10 -45.92 -117.69
CA PHE A 12 -22.29 -44.47 -117.88
C PHE A 12 -23.66 -43.99 -117.40
N GLU A 13 -24.69 -44.82 -117.48
CA GLU A 13 -25.98 -44.51 -116.86
C GLU A 13 -25.91 -44.62 -115.34
N ASP A 14 -25.20 -45.61 -114.76
CA ASP A 14 -24.93 -45.71 -113.31
C ASP A 14 -24.18 -44.48 -112.77
N PHE A 15 -23.22 -43.95 -113.54
CA PHE A 15 -22.50 -42.73 -113.17
C PHE A 15 -23.38 -41.48 -113.28
N ARG A 16 -24.34 -41.46 -114.21
CA ARG A 16 -25.32 -40.37 -114.36
C ARG A 16 -26.42 -40.44 -113.31
N THR A 17 -26.86 -41.63 -112.88
CA THR A 17 -27.75 -41.79 -111.73
C THR A 17 -27.04 -41.39 -110.45
N LEU A 18 -25.77 -41.76 -110.23
CA LEU A 18 -24.97 -41.28 -109.10
C LEU A 18 -24.80 -39.75 -109.10
N LEU A 19 -24.51 -39.14 -110.25
CA LEU A 19 -24.42 -37.68 -110.37
C LEU A 19 -25.78 -36.98 -110.21
N ARG A 20 -26.87 -37.64 -110.60
CA ARG A 20 -28.24 -37.14 -110.37
C ARG A 20 -28.64 -37.28 -108.91
N GLU A 21 -28.19 -38.32 -108.21
CA GLU A 21 -28.42 -38.56 -106.79
C GLU A 21 -27.63 -37.58 -105.92
N ILE A 22 -26.38 -37.28 -106.30
CA ILE A 22 -25.55 -36.20 -105.71
C ILE A 22 -26.15 -34.80 -105.97
N ASN A 23 -26.82 -34.59 -107.12
CA ASN A 23 -27.48 -33.32 -107.44
C ASN A 23 -28.96 -33.25 -106.97
N SER A 24 -29.56 -34.36 -106.55
CA SER A 24 -30.94 -34.41 -106.04
C SER A 24 -31.03 -34.45 -104.52
N GLU A 25 -29.91 -34.68 -103.83
CA GLU A 25 -29.80 -34.19 -102.46
C GLU A 25 -29.80 -32.66 -102.52
N GLU A 26 -30.85 -32.05 -101.97
CA GLU A 26 -30.98 -30.60 -101.82
C GLU A 26 -29.65 -29.96 -101.42
N PRO A 27 -29.33 -28.76 -101.93
CA PRO A 27 -28.05 -28.14 -101.68
C PRO A 27 -27.78 -28.13 -100.18
N PHE A 28 -26.70 -28.80 -99.76
CA PHE A 28 -26.25 -28.93 -98.36
C PHE A 28 -26.12 -27.56 -97.64
N THR A 29 -26.20 -26.45 -98.38
CA THR A 29 -26.34 -25.08 -97.90
C THR A 29 -27.64 -24.81 -97.13
N ASP A 30 -28.75 -25.50 -97.42
CA ASP A 30 -30.00 -25.32 -96.68
C ASP A 30 -30.04 -26.16 -95.40
N LYS A 31 -29.43 -27.36 -95.40
CA LYS A 31 -29.14 -28.09 -94.16
C LYS A 31 -28.15 -27.33 -93.27
N LEU A 32 -27.17 -26.63 -93.85
CA LEU A 32 -26.33 -25.67 -93.14
C LEU A 32 -27.12 -24.48 -92.62
N LYS A 33 -28.11 -23.92 -93.34
CA LYS A 33 -28.95 -22.83 -92.82
C LYS A 33 -29.90 -23.29 -91.73
N ASP A 34 -30.48 -24.48 -91.81
CA ASP A 34 -31.40 -24.97 -90.78
C ASP A 34 -30.68 -25.51 -89.55
N GLU A 35 -29.55 -26.22 -89.70
CA GLU A 35 -28.73 -26.60 -88.55
C GLU A 35 -28.00 -25.39 -87.98
N SER A 36 -27.50 -24.45 -88.80
CA SER A 36 -26.97 -23.20 -88.28
C SER A 36 -28.06 -22.28 -87.75
N ALA A 37 -29.32 -22.34 -88.16
CA ALA A 37 -30.42 -21.54 -87.60
C ALA A 37 -31.01 -22.16 -86.32
N GLN A 38 -31.11 -23.49 -86.23
CA GLN A 38 -31.51 -24.18 -84.99
C GLN A 38 -30.40 -24.14 -83.93
N LYS A 39 -29.14 -24.22 -84.38
CA LYS A 39 -27.97 -24.04 -83.50
C LYS A 39 -27.67 -22.56 -83.28
N ALA A 40 -27.97 -21.65 -84.21
CA ALA A 40 -27.99 -20.19 -83.98
C ALA A 40 -29.15 -19.76 -83.07
N SER A 41 -30.26 -20.51 -83.02
CA SER A 41 -31.35 -20.33 -82.05
C SER A 41 -30.94 -20.80 -80.64
N SER A 42 -30.10 -21.82 -80.56
CA SER A 42 -29.48 -22.26 -79.29
C SER A 42 -28.32 -21.33 -78.88
N ILE A 43 -27.55 -20.83 -79.85
CA ILE A 43 -26.51 -19.81 -79.69
C ILE A 43 -27.14 -18.45 -79.38
N SER A 44 -28.33 -18.10 -79.90
CA SER A 44 -29.05 -16.88 -79.55
C SER A 44 -29.72 -17.00 -78.19
N LYS A 45 -30.13 -18.18 -77.74
CA LYS A 45 -30.48 -18.37 -76.32
C LYS A 45 -29.27 -18.24 -75.39
N GLY A 46 -28.07 -18.58 -75.85
CA GLY A 46 -26.81 -18.35 -75.13
C GLY A 46 -26.26 -16.92 -75.24
N LEU A 47 -26.48 -16.23 -76.37
CA LEU A 47 -26.04 -14.86 -76.64
C LEU A 47 -27.06 -13.80 -76.21
N ASN A 48 -28.36 -14.10 -76.16
CA ASN A 48 -29.38 -13.19 -75.62
C ASN A 48 -29.32 -13.12 -74.09
N ALA A 49 -28.49 -13.95 -73.44
CA ALA A 49 -28.07 -13.74 -72.05
C ALA A 49 -26.89 -12.74 -71.93
N LEU A 50 -26.35 -12.25 -73.06
CA LEU A 50 -25.15 -11.41 -73.13
C LEU A 50 -25.32 -10.14 -73.99
N ASP A 51 -26.47 -9.94 -74.67
CA ASP A 51 -26.77 -8.72 -75.46
C ASP A 51 -27.65 -7.72 -74.69
N GLY A 52 -27.38 -7.57 -73.40
CA GLY A 52 -28.10 -6.68 -72.51
C GLY A 52 -27.14 -6.08 -71.49
N SER A 53 -26.51 -4.97 -71.86
CA SER A 53 -25.71 -4.12 -71.00
C SER A 53 -24.30 -4.62 -70.65
N ASN A 54 -23.42 -3.63 -70.58
CA ASN A 54 -22.01 -3.67 -70.21
C ASN A 54 -21.79 -4.07 -68.73
N SER A 55 -22.37 -5.18 -68.28
CA SER A 55 -22.34 -5.59 -66.87
C SER A 55 -21.68 -6.95 -66.69
N VAL A 56 -20.47 -6.90 -66.13
CA VAL A 56 -19.94 -7.89 -65.20
C VAL A 56 -19.75 -9.27 -65.86
N ILE A 57 -18.56 -9.47 -66.43
CA ILE A 57 -17.88 -10.77 -66.22
C ILE A 57 -17.92 -10.94 -64.72
N ASP A 58 -18.77 -11.84 -64.22
CA ASP A 58 -18.79 -12.18 -62.81
C ASP A 58 -17.35 -12.56 -62.45
N ASP A 59 -16.66 -11.73 -61.66
CA ASP A 59 -15.23 -11.79 -61.29
C ASP A 59 -14.87 -13.06 -60.50
N HIS A 60 -15.77 -14.04 -60.51
CA HIS A 60 -15.57 -15.36 -59.96
C HIS A 60 -14.70 -16.18 -60.93
N PRO A 61 -13.51 -16.67 -60.53
CA PRO A 61 -12.53 -17.32 -61.43
C PRO A 61 -13.04 -18.55 -62.20
N LYS A 62 -14.18 -19.13 -61.79
CA LYS A 62 -14.81 -20.28 -62.43
C LYS A 62 -15.62 -19.91 -63.69
N SER A 63 -16.17 -18.70 -63.77
CA SER A 63 -16.91 -18.21 -64.95
C SER A 63 -15.94 -18.00 -66.12
N PHE A 64 -14.77 -17.40 -65.83
CA PHE A 64 -13.72 -17.16 -66.81
C PHE A 64 -13.12 -18.44 -67.39
N SER A 65 -12.87 -19.47 -66.56
CA SER A 65 -12.39 -20.76 -67.05
C SER A 65 -13.39 -21.43 -68.01
N MET A 66 -14.70 -21.31 -67.74
CA MET A 66 -15.74 -21.90 -68.58
C MET A 66 -15.83 -21.19 -69.94
N VAL A 67 -15.75 -19.86 -69.96
CA VAL A 67 -15.72 -19.07 -71.20
C VAL A 67 -14.45 -19.38 -72.03
N LEU A 68 -13.30 -19.51 -71.37
CA LEU A 68 -12.03 -19.86 -72.03
C LEU A 68 -12.13 -21.24 -72.71
N ASP A 69 -12.69 -22.23 -72.03
CA ASP A 69 -12.83 -23.58 -72.57
C ASP A 69 -13.85 -23.65 -73.73
N PHE A 70 -14.93 -22.87 -73.65
CA PHE A 70 -15.87 -22.70 -74.77
C PHE A 70 -15.18 -22.15 -76.02
N TYR A 71 -14.37 -21.08 -75.90
CA TYR A 71 -13.63 -20.53 -77.04
C TYR A 71 -12.62 -21.52 -77.61
N LYS A 72 -11.90 -22.28 -76.76
CA LYS A 72 -10.98 -23.33 -77.22
C LYS A 72 -11.71 -24.37 -78.06
N GLU A 73 -12.88 -24.83 -77.62
CA GLU A 73 -13.68 -25.81 -78.34
C GLU A 73 -14.20 -25.24 -79.68
N HIS A 74 -14.67 -23.98 -79.68
CA HIS A 74 -15.11 -23.30 -80.89
C HIS A 74 -13.98 -23.15 -81.92
N PHE A 75 -12.79 -22.71 -81.51
CA PHE A 75 -11.63 -22.60 -82.39
C PHE A 75 -11.15 -23.97 -82.90
N ALA A 76 -11.24 -25.02 -82.08
CA ALA A 76 -10.92 -26.37 -82.53
C ALA A 76 -11.87 -26.86 -83.64
N LYS A 77 -13.18 -26.61 -83.49
CA LYS A 77 -14.20 -26.90 -84.51
C LYS A 77 -13.97 -26.09 -85.78
N LEU A 78 -13.70 -24.80 -85.65
CA LEU A 78 -13.43 -23.92 -86.79
C LEU A 78 -12.18 -24.36 -87.56
N LYS A 79 -11.12 -24.74 -86.86
CA LYS A 79 -9.90 -25.29 -87.48
C LYS A 79 -10.18 -26.56 -88.27
N PHE A 80 -11.00 -27.47 -87.73
CA PHE A 80 -11.36 -28.71 -88.42
C PHE A 80 -12.15 -28.43 -89.70
N ASN A 81 -13.18 -27.59 -89.62
CA ASN A 81 -14.01 -27.21 -90.77
C ASN A 81 -13.19 -26.51 -91.85
N TYR A 82 -12.29 -25.60 -91.46
CA TYR A 82 -11.40 -24.92 -92.41
C TYR A 82 -10.48 -25.91 -93.12
N LEU A 83 -9.84 -26.82 -92.38
CA LEU A 83 -8.92 -27.80 -92.95
C LEU A 83 -9.65 -28.77 -93.89
N GLU A 84 -10.87 -29.19 -93.53
CA GLU A 84 -11.72 -30.01 -94.37
C GLU A 84 -12.08 -29.30 -95.68
N GLN A 85 -12.52 -28.03 -95.59
CA GLN A 85 -12.88 -27.23 -96.76
C GLN A 85 -11.67 -26.95 -97.65
N GLU A 86 -10.51 -26.64 -97.07
CA GLU A 86 -9.25 -26.46 -97.80
C GLU A 86 -8.84 -27.75 -98.51
N THR A 87 -9.00 -28.90 -97.86
CA THR A 87 -8.69 -30.22 -98.47
C THR A 87 -9.63 -30.51 -99.64
N LYS A 88 -10.93 -30.26 -99.48
CA LYS A 88 -11.94 -30.38 -100.54
C LYS A 88 -11.63 -29.47 -101.74
N ASP A 89 -11.30 -28.21 -101.48
CA ASP A 89 -10.95 -27.23 -102.51
C ASP A 89 -9.64 -27.60 -103.24
N ARG A 90 -8.59 -27.99 -102.52
CA ARG A 90 -7.34 -28.48 -103.11
C ARG A 90 -7.56 -29.73 -103.95
N PHE A 91 -8.38 -30.66 -103.48
CA PHE A 91 -8.72 -31.89 -104.23
C PHE A 91 -9.42 -31.55 -105.55
N LEU A 92 -10.44 -30.70 -105.52
CA LEU A 92 -11.16 -30.26 -106.73
C LEU A 92 -10.25 -29.52 -107.71
N LYS A 93 -9.40 -28.61 -107.21
CA LYS A 93 -8.41 -27.91 -108.04
C LYS A 93 -7.38 -28.84 -108.65
N SER A 94 -6.98 -29.89 -107.94
CA SER A 94 -6.05 -30.91 -108.44
C SER A 94 -6.69 -31.77 -109.54
N LEU A 95 -7.99 -32.04 -109.44
CA LEU A 95 -8.74 -32.79 -110.46
C LEU A 95 -8.95 -31.98 -111.74
N LEU A 96 -9.13 -30.66 -111.62
CA LEU A 96 -9.34 -29.72 -112.73
C LEU A 96 -8.05 -29.26 -113.42
N LYS A 97 -6.87 -29.56 -112.86
CA LYS A 97 -5.57 -29.19 -113.43
C LYS A 97 -5.18 -30.18 -114.53
N ASP A 98 -4.81 -29.68 -115.70
CA ASP A 98 -4.38 -30.49 -116.84
C ASP A 98 -2.86 -30.29 -117.06
N PRO A 99 -2.01 -31.34 -117.00
CA PRO A 99 -2.35 -32.76 -116.79
C PRO A 99 -2.74 -33.07 -115.36
N SER A 100 -3.70 -34.00 -115.20
CA SER A 100 -4.18 -34.44 -113.90
C SER A 100 -3.03 -35.06 -113.10
N LEU A 101 -2.92 -34.66 -111.83
CA LEU A 101 -1.97 -35.24 -110.89
C LEU A 101 -2.40 -36.69 -110.61
N VAL A 102 -1.70 -37.64 -111.22
CA VAL A 102 -1.81 -39.07 -110.89
C VAL A 102 -1.05 -39.29 -109.59
N ILE A 103 -1.77 -39.39 -108.47
CA ILE A 103 -1.17 -39.75 -107.19
C ILE A 103 -0.82 -41.23 -107.27
N GLU A 104 0.47 -41.55 -107.37
CA GLU A 104 0.92 -42.93 -107.39
C GLU A 104 0.85 -43.52 -105.98
N GLN A 105 0.61 -44.84 -105.90
CA GLN A 105 0.60 -45.54 -104.62
C GLN A 105 1.95 -45.35 -103.90
N ALA A 106 3.08 -45.29 -104.63
CA ALA A 106 4.40 -45.04 -104.04
C ALA A 106 4.49 -43.71 -103.28
N ASP A 107 3.89 -42.62 -103.79
CA ASP A 107 3.91 -41.30 -103.15
C ASP A 107 3.13 -41.29 -101.82
N ASN A 108 2.00 -41.99 -101.77
CA ASN A 108 1.23 -42.15 -100.54
C ASN A 108 2.02 -42.90 -99.46
N TRP A 109 2.79 -43.93 -99.84
CA TRP A 109 3.62 -44.69 -98.90
C TRP A 109 4.78 -43.85 -98.35
N GLU A 110 5.40 -43.02 -99.18
CA GLU A 110 6.47 -42.10 -98.73
C GLU A 110 5.91 -40.99 -97.83
N LEU A 111 4.75 -40.40 -98.17
CA LEU A 111 4.05 -39.45 -97.30
C LEU A 111 3.62 -40.08 -95.96
N ASP A 112 3.14 -41.32 -95.96
CA ASP A 112 2.82 -42.06 -94.73
C ASP A 112 4.07 -42.38 -93.91
N ARG A 113 5.23 -42.55 -94.55
CA ARG A 113 6.51 -42.72 -93.85
C ARG A 113 6.92 -41.42 -93.17
N GLN A 114 6.89 -40.31 -93.91
CA GLN A 114 7.22 -38.97 -93.40
C GLN A 114 6.26 -38.54 -92.27
N ASN A 115 4.96 -38.71 -92.46
CA ASN A 115 3.95 -38.42 -91.43
C ASN A 115 4.17 -39.25 -90.16
N ARG A 116 4.57 -40.53 -90.28
CA ARG A 116 4.90 -41.37 -89.12
C ARG A 116 6.14 -40.86 -88.38
N GLU A 117 7.17 -40.47 -89.11
CA GLU A 117 8.40 -39.90 -88.54
C GLU A 117 8.13 -38.57 -87.85
N GLU A 118 7.42 -37.65 -88.51
CA GLU A 118 7.02 -36.36 -87.93
C GLU A 118 6.10 -36.53 -86.72
N LYS A 119 5.17 -37.50 -86.76
CA LYS A 119 4.31 -37.83 -85.63
C LYS A 119 5.11 -38.37 -84.44
N HIS A 120 6.19 -39.11 -84.68
CA HIS A 120 7.10 -39.54 -83.63
C HIS A 120 7.82 -38.34 -83.02
N LYS A 121 8.46 -37.50 -83.85
CA LYS A 121 9.13 -36.26 -83.41
C LYS A 121 8.20 -35.34 -82.62
N LEU A 122 6.94 -35.20 -83.05
CA LEU A 122 5.94 -34.41 -82.35
C LEU A 122 5.55 -35.01 -80.99
N LYS A 123 5.47 -36.34 -80.88
CA LYS A 123 5.20 -37.02 -79.60
C LYS A 123 6.34 -36.82 -78.63
N ASP A 124 7.58 -36.96 -79.10
CA ASP A 124 8.78 -36.76 -78.28
C ASP A 124 8.85 -35.32 -77.77
N GLY A 125 8.68 -34.33 -78.66
CA GLY A 125 8.67 -32.91 -78.27
C GLY A 125 7.50 -32.56 -77.32
N LYS A 126 6.32 -33.18 -77.48
CA LYS A 126 5.21 -33.02 -76.53
C LYS A 126 5.56 -33.58 -75.15
N LEU A 127 6.19 -34.75 -75.10
CA LEU A 127 6.61 -35.37 -73.84
C LEU A 127 7.64 -34.48 -73.14
N GLU A 128 8.64 -34.00 -73.89
CA GLU A 128 9.67 -33.07 -73.39
C GLU A 128 9.08 -31.76 -72.87
N THR A 129 8.12 -31.19 -73.59
CA THR A 129 7.44 -29.95 -73.16
C THR A 129 6.65 -30.19 -71.86
N ILE A 130 5.95 -31.33 -71.75
CA ILE A 130 5.20 -31.69 -70.54
C ILE A 130 6.14 -31.91 -69.36
N THR A 131 7.29 -32.56 -69.57
CA THR A 131 8.27 -32.77 -68.50
C THR A 131 8.87 -31.45 -68.05
N LEU A 132 9.27 -30.58 -68.98
CA LEU A 132 9.82 -29.27 -68.66
C LEU A 132 8.79 -28.38 -67.94
N GLN A 133 7.53 -28.40 -68.38
CA GLN A 133 6.46 -27.67 -67.71
C GLN A 133 6.25 -28.17 -66.28
N ARG A 134 6.31 -29.49 -66.06
CA ARG A 134 6.22 -30.08 -64.71
C ARG A 134 7.39 -29.63 -63.85
N GLU A 135 8.61 -29.67 -64.37
CA GLU A 135 9.82 -29.24 -63.65
C GLU A 135 9.75 -27.77 -63.28
N ILE A 136 9.41 -26.88 -64.22
CA ILE A 136 9.23 -25.44 -63.97
C ILE A 136 8.17 -25.21 -62.90
N THR A 137 7.06 -25.95 -62.95
CA THR A 137 5.98 -25.80 -61.95
C THR A 137 6.44 -26.25 -60.57
N THR A 138 7.19 -27.36 -60.49
CA THR A 138 7.74 -27.87 -59.23
C THR A 138 8.77 -26.91 -58.64
N VAL A 139 9.72 -26.43 -59.47
CA VAL A 139 10.72 -25.44 -59.06
C VAL A 139 10.04 -24.15 -58.63
N GLY A 140 9.09 -23.64 -59.41
CA GLY A 140 8.32 -22.45 -59.08
C GLY A 140 7.60 -22.54 -57.74
N LYS A 141 6.98 -23.70 -57.45
CA LYS A 141 6.35 -23.95 -56.14
C LYS A 141 7.38 -23.99 -55.01
N THR A 142 8.46 -24.75 -55.17
CA THR A 142 9.49 -24.85 -54.12
C THR A 142 10.15 -23.51 -53.82
N LEU A 143 10.37 -22.69 -54.85
CA LEU A 143 10.90 -21.34 -54.72
C LEU A 143 9.91 -20.42 -54.05
N HIS A 144 8.63 -20.47 -54.42
CA HIS A 144 7.57 -19.70 -53.80
C HIS A 144 7.43 -20.03 -52.31
N ASP A 145 7.36 -21.32 -51.97
CA ASP A 145 7.22 -21.79 -50.59
C ASP A 145 8.45 -21.41 -49.75
N GLY A 146 9.65 -21.56 -50.32
CA GLY A 146 10.89 -21.16 -49.67
C GLY A 146 10.98 -19.64 -49.45
N ALA A 147 10.62 -18.84 -50.45
CA ALA A 147 10.59 -17.39 -50.34
C ALA A 147 9.53 -16.92 -49.34
N HIS A 148 8.36 -17.54 -49.35
CA HIS A 148 7.29 -17.25 -48.40
C HIS A 148 7.75 -17.52 -46.96
N LEU A 149 8.36 -18.68 -46.72
CA LEU A 149 8.91 -19.03 -45.39
C LEU A 149 9.97 -18.01 -44.93
N ALA A 150 10.90 -17.65 -45.82
CA ALA A 150 11.94 -16.66 -45.52
C ALA A 150 11.34 -15.27 -45.21
N ILE A 151 10.32 -14.85 -45.95
CA ILE A 151 9.61 -13.58 -45.69
C ILE A 151 8.90 -13.64 -44.34
N THR A 152 8.24 -14.75 -44.00
CA THR A 152 7.56 -14.89 -42.70
C THR A 152 8.54 -14.88 -41.53
N ASP A 153 9.69 -15.54 -41.67
CA ASP A 153 10.76 -15.53 -40.65
C ASP A 153 11.35 -14.12 -40.48
N LEU A 154 11.62 -13.42 -41.59
CA LEU A 154 12.09 -12.03 -41.55
C LEU A 154 11.08 -11.11 -40.87
N LYS A 155 9.78 -11.24 -41.16
CA LYS A 155 8.73 -10.46 -40.48
C LYS A 155 8.75 -10.68 -38.97
N HIS A 156 8.82 -11.93 -38.52
CA HIS A 156 8.88 -12.25 -37.10
C HIS A 156 10.15 -11.69 -36.44
N LYS A 157 11.30 -11.74 -37.13
CA LYS A 157 12.55 -11.12 -36.64
C LYS A 157 12.45 -9.59 -36.54
N VAL A 158 11.78 -8.94 -37.49
CA VAL A 158 11.54 -7.49 -37.45
C VAL A 158 10.66 -7.13 -36.26
N GLU A 159 9.54 -7.82 -36.06
CA GLU A 159 8.64 -7.60 -34.90
C GLU A 159 9.37 -7.78 -33.57
N LYS A 160 10.19 -8.84 -33.45
CA LYS A 160 11.02 -9.03 -32.25
C LYS A 160 12.03 -7.88 -32.06
N THR A 161 12.62 -7.37 -33.13
CA THR A 161 13.57 -6.26 -33.07
C THR A 161 12.87 -4.97 -32.64
N GLU A 162 11.67 -4.70 -33.14
CA GLU A 162 10.84 -3.57 -32.72
C GLU A 162 10.49 -3.66 -31.23
N SER A 163 10.11 -4.85 -30.74
CA SER A 163 9.87 -5.08 -29.31
C SER A 163 11.10 -4.84 -28.44
N VAL A 164 12.29 -5.23 -28.90
CA VAL A 164 13.54 -4.96 -28.17
C VAL A 164 13.85 -3.46 -28.21
N PHE A 165 13.57 -2.78 -29.32
CA PHE A 165 13.78 -1.33 -29.42
C PHE A 165 12.85 -0.56 -28.47
N THR A 166 11.60 -0.99 -28.32
CA THR A 166 10.69 -0.40 -27.32
C THR A 166 11.21 -0.61 -25.90
N GLU A 167 11.71 -1.81 -25.57
CA GLU A 167 12.29 -2.11 -24.26
C GLU A 167 13.55 -1.25 -23.98
N ILE A 168 14.40 -1.06 -24.99
CA ILE A 168 15.57 -0.16 -24.87
C ILE A 168 15.13 1.28 -24.59
N ASN A 169 14.13 1.80 -25.33
CA ASN A 169 13.65 3.16 -25.10
C ASN A 169 13.02 3.33 -23.70
N GLU A 170 12.34 2.30 -23.19
CA GLU A 170 11.81 2.29 -21.82
C GLU A 170 12.94 2.30 -20.78
N MET A 171 13.97 1.47 -20.97
CA MET A 171 15.16 1.48 -20.10
C MET A 171 15.92 2.80 -20.15
N GLU A 172 16.06 3.41 -21.33
CA GLU A 172 16.68 4.73 -21.48
C GLU A 172 15.87 5.81 -20.76
N ALA A 173 14.53 5.76 -20.87
CA ALA A 173 13.65 6.67 -20.14
C ALA A 173 13.80 6.50 -18.61
N GLU A 174 13.91 5.27 -18.12
CA GLU A 174 14.17 5.01 -16.70
C GLU A 174 15.53 5.54 -16.25
N LEU A 175 16.59 5.33 -17.04
CA LEU A 175 17.92 5.86 -16.75
C LEU A 175 17.94 7.39 -16.71
N THR A 176 17.25 8.06 -17.64
CA THR A 176 17.15 9.53 -17.61
C THR A 176 16.43 10.00 -16.35
N LYS A 177 15.35 9.33 -15.94
CA LYS A 177 14.64 9.64 -14.69
C LYS A 177 15.54 9.43 -13.46
N MET A 178 16.25 8.31 -13.39
CA MET A 178 17.21 8.05 -12.31
C MET A 178 18.34 9.08 -12.30
N SER A 179 18.83 9.50 -13.46
CA SER A 179 19.84 10.56 -13.57
C SER A 179 19.29 11.90 -13.08
N GLU A 180 18.07 12.27 -13.43
CA GLU A 180 17.43 13.49 -12.94
C GLU A 180 17.18 13.46 -11.42
N GLU A 181 16.81 12.30 -10.86
CA GLU A 181 16.67 12.10 -9.43
C GLU A 181 18.04 12.17 -8.73
N ALA A 182 19.06 11.52 -9.28
CA ALA A 182 20.43 11.61 -8.79
C ALA A 182 20.94 13.05 -8.85
N ASP A 183 20.70 13.80 -9.92
CA ASP A 183 21.08 15.20 -10.05
C ASP A 183 20.33 16.11 -9.08
N LYS A 184 19.10 15.77 -8.67
CA LYS A 184 18.38 16.48 -7.59
C LYS A 184 19.03 16.25 -6.22
N HIS A 185 19.52 15.04 -5.95
CA HIS A 185 20.18 14.69 -4.69
C HIS A 185 21.69 15.02 -4.67
N SER A 186 22.34 15.10 -5.82
CA SER A 186 23.78 15.36 -6.04
C SER A 186 24.11 16.86 -6.15
N LYS A 187 23.11 17.74 -6.08
CA LYS A 187 23.31 19.20 -6.05
C LYS A 187 23.62 19.76 -4.67
N LEU A 188 23.89 18.92 -3.69
CA LEU A 188 24.49 19.40 -2.46
C LEU A 188 25.96 19.67 -2.79
N THR A 189 26.27 20.95 -3.01
CA THR A 189 27.63 21.37 -3.32
C THR A 189 28.57 20.87 -2.23
N VAL A 190 29.82 20.57 -2.58
CA VAL A 190 30.81 20.05 -1.62
C VAL A 190 30.90 20.96 -0.39
N GLU A 191 30.74 22.27 -0.58
CA GLU A 191 30.67 23.28 0.48
C GLU A 191 29.40 23.17 1.35
N GLU A 192 28.22 22.95 0.78
CA GLU A 192 27.00 22.68 1.58
C GLU A 192 27.14 21.38 2.37
N ALA A 193 27.81 20.36 1.82
CA ALA A 193 27.99 19.06 2.47
C ALA A 193 28.91 19.20 3.67
N LYS A 194 30.02 19.93 3.51
CA LYS A 194 30.92 20.29 4.62
C LYS A 194 30.19 21.10 5.68
N SER A 195 29.40 22.09 5.29
CA SER A 195 28.65 22.90 6.26
C SER A 195 27.67 22.08 7.09
N ILE A 196 27.01 21.08 6.49
CA ILE A 196 26.11 20.17 7.22
C ILE A 196 26.92 19.26 8.16
N ILE A 197 28.07 18.75 7.73
CA ILE A 197 28.95 17.93 8.57
C ILE A 197 29.45 18.74 9.77
N ASP A 198 29.88 19.98 9.55
CA ASP A 198 30.33 20.87 10.61
C ASP A 198 29.20 21.14 11.62
N GLN A 199 27.99 21.44 11.13
CA GLN A 199 26.81 21.63 11.99
C GLN A 199 26.48 20.36 12.79
N GLN A 200 26.50 19.19 12.16
CA GLN A 200 26.26 17.92 12.84
C GLN A 200 27.34 17.60 13.88
N SER A 201 28.59 17.96 13.61
CA SER A 201 29.69 17.81 14.56
C SER A 201 29.51 18.71 15.78
N ASP A 202 29.09 19.96 15.57
CA ASP A 202 28.78 20.90 16.66
C ASP A 202 27.60 20.40 17.51
N ASP A 203 26.54 19.94 16.86
CA ASP A 203 25.38 19.34 17.55
C ASP A 203 25.78 18.11 18.36
N PHE A 204 26.62 17.24 17.80
CA PHE A 204 27.12 16.06 18.49
C PHE A 204 27.97 16.42 19.72
N GLN A 205 28.82 17.44 19.59
CA GLN A 205 29.61 17.94 20.70
C GLN A 205 28.72 18.55 21.80
N ASN A 206 27.67 19.29 21.43
CA ASN A 206 26.71 19.85 22.37
C ASN A 206 25.96 18.75 23.12
N ILE A 207 25.43 17.76 22.42
CA ILE A 207 24.73 16.61 23.04
C ILE A 207 25.69 15.84 23.95
N SER A 208 26.94 15.62 23.54
CA SER A 208 27.94 14.95 24.38
C SER A 208 28.23 15.73 25.66
N ASN A 209 28.36 17.05 25.57
CA ASN A 209 28.53 17.92 26.74
C ASN A 209 27.30 17.89 27.67
N GLU A 210 26.08 17.86 27.12
CA GLU A 210 24.86 17.72 27.93
C GLU A 210 24.75 16.37 28.61
N MET A 211 25.15 15.29 27.92
CA MET A 211 25.20 13.96 28.52
C MET A 211 26.18 13.91 29.69
N GLU A 212 27.36 14.52 29.55
CA GLU A 212 28.35 14.55 30.63
C GLU A 212 27.83 15.34 31.84
N LYS A 213 27.26 16.53 31.62
CA LYS A 213 26.62 17.30 32.70
C LYS A 213 25.53 16.51 33.41
N ARG A 214 24.69 15.79 32.67
CA ARG A 214 23.65 14.94 33.28
C ARG A 214 24.27 13.79 34.06
N ARG A 215 25.35 13.18 33.55
CA ARG A 215 26.08 12.12 34.23
C ARG A 215 26.67 12.61 35.56
N ASP A 216 27.24 13.81 35.58
CA ASP A 216 27.74 14.45 36.80
C ASP A 216 26.60 14.68 37.79
N THR A 217 25.47 15.23 37.36
CA THR A 217 24.31 15.44 38.25
C THR A 217 23.75 14.13 38.81
N ILE A 218 23.76 13.04 38.03
CA ILE A 218 23.35 11.72 38.52
C ILE A 218 24.33 11.24 39.59
N SER A 219 25.63 11.41 39.37
CA SER A 219 26.66 11.05 40.35
C SER A 219 26.52 11.84 41.65
N GLU A 220 26.30 13.16 41.57
CA GLU A 220 26.07 14.02 42.72
C GLU A 220 24.80 13.64 43.49
N LEU A 221 23.69 13.39 42.77
CA LEU A 221 22.45 12.94 43.38
C LEU A 221 22.58 11.57 44.03
N SER A 222 23.32 10.64 43.40
CA SER A 222 23.61 9.32 43.97
C SER A 222 24.37 9.45 45.28
N TRP A 223 25.41 10.29 45.33
CA TRP A 223 26.16 10.56 46.56
C TRP A 223 25.29 11.20 47.64
N LYS A 224 24.39 12.11 47.26
CA LYS A 224 23.44 12.73 48.20
C LYS A 224 22.43 11.72 48.74
N ILE A 225 21.95 10.79 47.91
CA ILE A 225 21.06 9.70 48.35
C ILE A 225 21.78 8.83 49.37
N GLU A 226 23.00 8.38 49.06
CA GLU A 226 23.81 7.55 49.97
C GLU A 226 24.05 8.25 51.32
N ASN A 227 24.34 9.55 51.30
CA ASN A 227 24.50 10.32 52.53
C ASN A 227 23.19 10.45 53.33
N LEU A 228 22.05 10.66 52.66
CA LEU A 228 20.74 10.73 53.32
C LEU A 228 20.30 9.37 53.86
N GLU A 229 20.61 8.27 53.15
CA GLU A 229 20.37 6.91 53.65
C GLU A 229 21.18 6.66 54.92
N HIS A 230 22.45 7.05 54.94
CA HIS A 230 23.27 6.96 56.15
C HIS A 230 22.74 7.81 57.32
N GLU A 231 22.25 9.03 57.03
CA GLU A 231 21.61 9.88 58.03
C GLU A 231 20.32 9.27 58.57
N ILE A 232 19.49 8.66 57.71
CA ILE A 232 18.28 7.94 58.11
C ILE A 232 18.65 6.76 59.02
N GLU A 233 19.63 5.94 58.65
CA GLU A 233 20.09 4.83 59.49
C GLU A 233 20.54 5.31 60.88
N GLN A 234 21.27 6.43 60.93
CA GLN A 234 21.70 7.04 62.19
C GLN A 234 20.50 7.52 63.03
N LEU A 235 19.53 8.19 62.40
CA LEU A 235 18.33 8.68 63.07
C LEU A 235 17.41 7.54 63.54
N GLU A 236 17.30 6.45 62.78
CA GLU A 236 16.56 5.25 63.17
C GLU A 236 17.21 4.58 64.39
N ALA A 237 18.55 4.49 64.42
CA ALA A 237 19.28 4.01 65.58
C ALA A 237 19.04 4.91 66.82
N GLN A 238 19.10 6.23 66.64
CA GLN A 238 18.79 7.19 67.72
C GLN A 238 17.34 7.04 68.21
N LYS A 239 16.37 6.95 67.29
CA LYS A 239 14.96 6.70 67.62
C LYS A 239 14.79 5.42 68.42
N TYR A 240 15.40 4.31 67.99
CA TYR A 240 15.33 3.04 68.71
C TYR A 240 15.87 3.17 70.15
N THR A 241 17.01 3.83 70.34
CA THR A 241 17.55 4.06 71.69
C THR A 241 16.63 4.95 72.53
N ALA A 242 16.07 6.02 71.95
CA ALA A 242 15.16 6.93 72.64
C ALA A 242 13.84 6.22 73.04
N GLU A 243 13.28 5.40 72.16
CA GLU A 243 12.11 4.56 72.45
C GLU A 243 12.41 3.55 73.57
N ALA A 244 13.59 2.93 73.58
CA ALA A 244 14.01 2.04 74.67
C ALA A 244 14.13 2.79 76.01
N TYR A 245 14.75 3.98 76.03
CA TYR A 245 14.82 4.83 77.22
C TYR A 245 13.43 5.26 77.71
N ALA A 246 12.54 5.65 76.81
CA ALA A 246 11.16 6.03 77.14
C ALA A 246 10.37 4.84 77.70
N ALA A 247 10.49 3.65 77.09
CA ALA A 247 9.86 2.43 77.58
C ALA A 247 10.36 2.05 78.97
N ASP A 248 11.66 2.17 79.23
CA ASP A 248 12.24 1.95 80.55
C ASP A 248 11.75 2.99 81.57
N ALA A 249 11.66 4.27 81.22
CA ALA A 249 11.11 5.31 82.08
C ALA A 249 9.64 5.03 82.45
N VAL A 250 8.80 4.63 81.49
CA VAL A 250 7.41 4.22 81.73
C VAL A 250 7.35 2.99 82.64
N ARG A 251 8.21 1.99 82.41
CA ARG A 251 8.30 0.80 83.27
C ARG A 251 8.70 1.16 84.70
N MET A 252 9.61 2.11 84.89
CA MET A 252 10.00 2.60 86.22
C MET A 252 8.90 3.44 86.88
N ALA A 253 8.15 4.24 86.12
CA ALA A 253 6.99 4.97 86.62
C ALA A 253 5.90 4.01 87.11
N ASN A 254 5.59 2.96 86.35
CA ASN A 254 4.62 1.92 86.76
C ASN A 254 5.07 1.07 87.95
N LYS A 255 6.35 1.10 88.33
CA LYS A 255 6.89 0.43 89.52
C LYS A 255 6.88 1.32 90.77
N ARG A 256 6.41 2.57 90.68
CA ARG A 256 6.22 3.44 91.86
C ARG A 256 5.11 2.88 92.74
N ASP A 257 5.27 3.02 94.06
CA ASP A 257 4.35 2.48 95.06
C ASP A 257 2.99 3.21 94.98
N PRO A 258 1.88 2.51 94.65
CA PRO A 258 0.55 3.12 94.53
C PRO A 258 0.10 3.84 95.82
N THR A 259 0.58 3.38 96.98
CA THR A 259 0.20 3.95 98.27
C THR A 259 0.70 5.38 98.45
N VAL A 260 1.87 5.71 97.89
CA VAL A 260 2.46 7.06 97.97
C VAL A 260 1.74 8.02 97.03
N GLU A 261 1.30 7.57 95.86
CA GLU A 261 0.50 8.39 94.94
C GLU A 261 -0.87 8.70 95.53
N ASP A 262 -1.53 7.72 96.13
CA ASP A 262 -2.84 7.92 96.77
C ASP A 262 -2.74 8.83 98.00
N LEU A 263 -1.67 8.69 98.80
CA LEU A 263 -1.40 9.59 99.91
C LEU A 263 -1.13 11.03 99.43
N THR A 264 -0.39 11.20 98.34
CA THR A 264 -0.11 12.53 97.76
C THR A 264 -1.38 13.17 97.20
N LYS A 265 -2.22 12.40 96.49
CA LYS A 265 -3.54 12.87 96.01
C LYS A 265 -4.44 13.28 97.17
N TRP A 266 -4.43 12.52 98.27
CA TRP A 266 -5.16 12.85 99.48
C TRP A 266 -4.63 14.12 100.17
N TYR A 267 -3.31 14.28 100.29
CA TYR A 267 -2.72 15.51 100.82
C TYR A 267 -3.08 16.72 99.96
N LEU A 268 -2.99 16.60 98.63
CA LEU A 268 -3.37 17.67 97.71
C LEU A 268 -4.86 18.02 97.79
N SER A 269 -5.73 17.02 97.95
CA SER A 269 -7.17 17.28 98.12
C SER A 269 -7.49 17.97 99.43
N ILE A 270 -6.81 17.63 100.52
CA ILE A 270 -6.94 18.34 101.81
C ILE A 270 -6.41 19.77 101.70
N VAL A 271 -5.25 19.97 101.10
CA VAL A 271 -4.70 21.32 100.87
C VAL A 271 -5.67 22.16 100.05
N ALA A 272 -6.30 21.60 99.03
CA ALA A 272 -7.33 22.29 98.25
C ALA A 272 -8.58 22.64 99.09
N VAL A 273 -9.05 21.76 99.98
CA VAL A 273 -10.17 22.06 100.90
C VAL A 273 -9.77 23.16 101.90
N CYS A 274 -8.57 23.08 102.48
CA CYS A 274 -8.05 24.11 103.38
C CYS A 274 -7.95 25.46 102.66
N ASN A 275 -7.37 25.51 101.47
CA ASN A 275 -7.27 26.73 100.67
C ASN A 275 -8.65 27.33 100.37
N ASN A 276 -9.63 26.50 99.99
CA ASN A 276 -11.01 26.94 99.78
C ASN A 276 -11.67 27.51 101.06
N LEU A 277 -11.46 26.89 102.23
CA LEU A 277 -11.99 27.41 103.50
C LEU A 277 -11.40 28.78 103.85
N TYR A 278 -10.09 28.95 103.67
CA TYR A 278 -9.40 30.21 103.90
C TYR A 278 -9.65 31.26 102.80
N GLY A 279 -10.28 30.89 101.68
CA GLY A 279 -10.50 31.78 100.53
C GLY A 279 -9.21 32.05 99.74
N LEU A 280 -8.19 31.21 99.94
CA LEU A 280 -6.90 31.28 99.27
C LEU A 280 -6.99 30.58 97.92
N GLN A 281 -6.64 31.28 96.85
CA GLN A 281 -6.55 30.69 95.52
C GLN A 281 -5.17 30.06 95.30
N ASP A 282 -4.13 30.78 95.69
CA ASP A 282 -2.75 30.34 95.56
C ASP A 282 -1.86 31.03 96.60
N ILE A 283 -0.82 30.34 97.05
CA ILE A 283 0.23 30.91 97.91
C ILE A 283 1.53 30.74 97.17
N GLN A 284 2.11 31.86 96.73
CA GLN A 284 3.41 31.86 96.06
C GLN A 284 4.47 32.34 97.03
N ILE A 285 5.43 31.47 97.32
CA ILE A 285 6.62 31.83 98.09
C ILE A 285 7.60 32.44 97.09
N ILE A 286 7.69 33.77 97.08
CA ILE A 286 8.56 34.51 96.15
C ILE A 286 10.02 34.44 96.62
N SER A 287 10.25 34.48 97.93
CA SER A 287 11.58 34.45 98.54
C SER A 287 11.53 33.81 99.93
N LYS A 288 12.68 33.58 100.56
CA LYS A 288 12.78 33.05 101.94
C LYS A 288 12.09 33.95 102.98
N THR A 289 11.85 35.21 102.64
CA THR A 289 11.29 36.24 103.52
C THR A 289 9.99 36.86 102.99
N GLU A 290 9.49 36.41 101.83
CA GLU A 290 8.33 37.03 101.17
C GLU A 290 7.33 35.96 100.71
N ILE A 291 6.08 36.11 101.16
CA ILE A 291 4.97 35.25 100.77
C ILE A 291 3.88 36.12 100.15
N LEU A 292 3.52 35.79 98.92
CA LEU A 292 2.35 36.36 98.25
C LEU A 292 1.16 35.42 98.44
N ALA A 293 0.20 35.85 99.24
CA ALA A 293 -1.07 35.15 99.41
C ALA A 293 -2.11 35.80 98.48
N ILE A 294 -2.67 35.00 97.57
CA ILE A 294 -3.68 35.43 96.62
C ILE A 294 -5.04 34.93 97.13
N PHE A 295 -5.91 35.87 97.47
CA PHE A 295 -7.26 35.59 97.95
C PHE A 295 -8.28 35.76 96.84
N ASN A 296 -9.27 34.87 96.81
CA ASN A 296 -10.44 35.01 95.94
C ASN A 296 -11.63 35.49 96.77
N VAL A 297 -12.22 36.59 96.35
CA VAL A 297 -13.25 37.31 97.11
C VAL A 297 -14.57 37.17 96.40
N ARG A 298 -15.42 36.32 96.97
CA ARG A 298 -16.83 36.23 96.60
C ARG A 298 -17.64 37.10 97.52
N HIS A 299 -18.11 38.23 97.01
CA HIS A 299 -18.98 39.14 97.75
C HIS A 299 -20.42 38.58 97.81
N PRO A 300 -21.05 38.46 98.99
CA PRO A 300 -22.36 37.81 99.12
C PRO A 300 -23.52 38.55 98.44
N ALA A 301 -23.37 39.84 98.13
CA ALA A 301 -24.39 40.63 97.40
C ALA A 301 -24.26 40.60 95.86
N PHE A 302 -23.13 40.16 95.31
CA PHE A 302 -22.86 40.15 93.85
C PHE A 302 -22.07 38.89 93.48
N PRO A 303 -22.74 37.80 93.03
CA PRO A 303 -22.10 36.50 92.78
C PRO A 303 -21.11 36.48 91.60
N ASP A 304 -21.20 37.44 90.67
CA ASP A 304 -20.47 37.42 89.40
C ASP A 304 -19.18 38.27 89.39
N SER A 305 -18.84 38.98 90.48
CA SER A 305 -17.58 39.72 90.57
C SER A 305 -16.54 38.93 91.39
N ASN A 306 -15.74 38.08 90.72
CA ASN A 306 -14.53 37.52 91.32
C ASN A 306 -13.48 38.64 91.37
N LYS A 307 -13.33 39.31 92.52
CA LYS A 307 -12.17 40.17 92.77
C LYS A 307 -11.06 39.33 93.39
N ILE A 308 -9.86 39.44 92.84
CA ILE A 308 -8.65 38.81 93.37
C ILE A 308 -7.92 39.84 94.22
N PHE A 309 -7.51 39.46 95.42
CA PHE A 309 -6.78 40.33 96.34
C PHE A 309 -5.39 39.75 96.59
N HIS A 310 -4.37 40.59 96.40
CA HIS A 310 -2.99 40.20 96.60
C HIS A 310 -2.47 40.78 97.92
N LEU A 311 -2.13 39.88 98.84
CA LEU A 311 -1.49 40.23 100.11
C LEU A 311 -0.02 39.82 100.05
N ASN A 312 0.87 40.81 100.13
CA ASN A 312 2.29 40.54 100.29
C ASN A 312 2.62 40.51 101.78
N VAL A 313 3.13 39.38 102.27
CA VAL A 313 3.51 39.19 103.66
C VAL A 313 5.03 39.09 103.74
N LEU A 314 5.63 40.02 104.48
CA LEU A 314 7.05 40.05 104.81
C LEU A 314 7.26 39.32 106.14
N LEU A 315 8.18 38.37 106.12
CA LEU A 315 8.55 37.56 107.27
C LEU A 315 9.93 37.94 107.78
N ASP A 316 10.09 38.04 109.10
CA ASP A 316 11.39 38.26 109.72
C ASP A 316 12.30 37.03 109.48
N PRO A 317 13.50 37.21 108.89
CA PRO A 317 14.42 36.13 108.57
C PRO A 317 14.94 35.33 109.78
N ALA A 318 14.89 35.89 111.00
CA ALA A 318 15.40 35.22 112.21
C ALA A 318 14.32 34.41 112.95
N SER A 319 13.10 34.95 113.06
CA SER A 319 12.01 34.33 113.83
C SER A 319 10.96 33.62 112.95
N GLY A 320 10.85 33.97 111.67
CA GLY A 320 9.80 33.49 110.77
C GLY A 320 8.40 33.99 111.13
N SER A 321 8.29 35.02 111.99
CA SER A 321 7.05 35.71 112.33
C SER A 321 6.76 36.84 111.34
N VAL A 322 5.50 37.26 111.25
CA VAL A 322 5.07 38.35 110.35
C VAL A 322 5.69 39.68 110.78
N GLU A 323 6.54 40.25 109.92
CA GLU A 323 7.19 41.54 110.14
C GLU A 323 6.31 42.68 109.59
N ASN A 324 5.73 42.49 108.40
CA ASN A 324 4.79 43.42 107.81
C ASN A 324 3.88 42.69 106.81
N ALA A 325 2.70 43.23 106.55
CA ALA A 325 1.88 42.79 105.42
C ALA A 325 1.29 44.00 104.70
N GLU A 326 1.43 44.01 103.38
CA GLU A 326 0.95 45.09 102.52
C GLU A 326 -0.05 44.52 101.52
N SER A 327 -1.22 45.18 101.41
CA SER A 327 -2.15 44.92 100.32
C SER A 327 -1.65 45.65 99.08
N ILE A 328 -1.41 44.91 98.00
CA ILE A 328 -1.01 45.48 96.71
C ILE A 328 -2.19 46.25 96.09
N ASP A 329 -3.41 45.78 96.35
CA ASP A 329 -4.65 46.41 95.92
C ASP A 329 -5.18 47.29 97.08
N GLN A 330 -4.99 48.61 96.98
CA GLN A 330 -5.18 49.64 98.03
C GLN A 330 -6.61 49.81 98.62
N GLU A 331 -7.50 48.82 98.53
CA GLU A 331 -8.90 48.93 99.00
C GLU A 331 -9.12 48.52 100.48
N VAL A 332 -8.14 47.95 101.19
CA VAL A 332 -8.29 47.51 102.60
C VAL A 332 -7.05 47.86 103.45
N GLU A 333 -7.25 48.61 104.54
CA GLU A 333 -6.20 48.89 105.52
C GLU A 333 -6.02 47.67 106.44
N VAL A 334 -4.81 47.09 106.42
CA VAL A 334 -4.48 45.82 107.10
C VAL A 334 -3.52 45.98 108.28
N GLN A 335 -3.05 47.20 108.55
CA GLN A 335 -2.00 47.47 109.53
C GLN A 335 -2.44 47.21 110.98
N ASP A 336 -3.72 47.41 111.29
CA ASP A 336 -4.31 47.08 112.59
C ASP A 336 -4.24 45.56 112.89
N ILE A 337 -4.41 44.73 111.86
CA ILE A 337 -4.31 43.27 111.96
C ILE A 337 -2.84 42.83 112.06
N VAL A 338 -1.94 43.48 111.31
CA VAL A 338 -0.50 43.21 111.35
C VAL A 338 0.09 43.49 112.73
N ASP A 339 -0.34 44.57 113.40
CA ASP A 339 0.12 44.91 114.75
C ASP A 339 -0.34 43.92 115.81
N ILE A 340 -1.49 43.27 115.60
CA ILE A 340 -1.94 42.16 116.44
C ILE A 340 -1.11 40.91 116.12
N ALA A 341 -0.94 40.58 114.84
CA ALA A 341 -0.18 39.40 114.41
C ALA A 341 1.29 39.42 114.88
N LYS A 342 1.93 40.61 114.97
CA LYS A 342 3.27 40.79 115.56
C LYS A 342 3.37 40.39 117.04
N ARG A 343 2.26 40.40 117.77
CA ARG A 343 2.20 40.07 119.20
C ARG A 343 1.91 38.59 119.47
N LEU A 344 1.54 37.82 118.43
CA LEU A 344 1.25 36.39 118.54
C LEU A 344 2.51 35.54 118.35
N GLU A 345 2.50 34.32 118.92
CA GLU A 345 3.58 33.35 118.76
C GLU A 345 3.68 32.83 117.32
N ARG A 346 4.89 32.35 116.95
CA ARG A 346 5.32 32.04 115.57
C ARG A 346 4.31 31.23 114.75
N GLN A 347 3.68 30.20 115.32
CA GLN A 347 2.79 29.29 114.58
C GLN A 347 1.40 29.89 114.29
N ASP A 348 0.93 30.79 115.14
CA ASP A 348 -0.40 31.37 115.01
C ASP A 348 -0.37 32.71 114.27
N SER A 349 0.79 33.37 114.19
CA SER A 349 0.94 34.71 113.58
C SER A 349 0.47 34.76 112.11
N LEU A 350 0.92 33.83 111.27
CA LEU A 350 0.57 33.79 109.85
C LEU A 350 -0.84 33.25 109.61
N THR A 351 -1.26 32.20 110.33
CA THR A 351 -2.62 31.66 110.20
C THR A 351 -3.67 32.67 110.67
N TYR A 352 -3.39 33.38 111.76
CA TYR A 352 -4.25 34.47 112.25
C TYR A 352 -4.33 35.61 111.23
N LEU A 353 -3.19 36.04 110.66
CA LEU A 353 -3.15 37.07 109.63
C LEU A 353 -4.01 36.67 108.42
N LEU A 354 -3.80 35.47 107.85
CA LEU A 354 -4.54 35.03 106.67
C LEU A 354 -6.04 34.85 106.95
N GLN A 355 -6.41 34.35 108.15
CA GLN A 355 -7.80 34.18 108.55
C GLN A 355 -8.51 35.51 108.81
N SER A 356 -7.87 36.45 109.49
CA SER A 356 -8.46 37.76 109.81
C SER A 356 -8.56 38.65 108.57
N VAL A 357 -7.54 38.63 107.70
CA VAL A 357 -7.58 39.30 106.40
C VAL A 357 -8.64 38.67 105.50
N GLY A 358 -8.67 37.34 105.40
CA GLY A 358 -9.69 36.63 104.62
C GLY A 358 -11.12 36.79 105.17
N ALA A 359 -11.30 37.05 106.46
CA ALA A 359 -12.60 37.37 107.05
C ALA A 359 -13.00 38.82 106.77
N ARG A 360 -12.06 39.77 106.88
CA ARG A 360 -12.30 41.20 106.61
C ARG A 360 -12.63 41.47 105.15
N ILE A 361 -12.04 40.70 104.26
CA ILE A 361 -12.28 40.77 102.83
C ILE A 361 -13.62 40.12 102.43
N ARG A 362 -14.16 39.20 103.24
CA ARG A 362 -15.46 38.53 103.03
C ARG A 362 -16.64 39.25 103.70
N SER A 363 -16.39 40.07 104.72
CA SER A 363 -17.36 40.97 105.35
C SER A 363 -17.61 42.19 104.48
#